data_AF-A0A7V3H789-F1
#
_entry.id   AF-A0A7V3H789-F1
#
_cell.length_a   1.000
_cell.length_b   1.000
_cell.length_c   1.000
_cell.angle_alpha   90.00
_cell.angle_beta   90.00
_cell.angle_gamma   90.00
#
_symmetry.space_group_name_H-M   'P 1'
#
loop_
_entity.id
_entity.type
_entity.pdbx_description
1 polymer ?
#
loop_
_entity_poly.entity_id
_entity_poly.type
_entity_poly.pdbx_seq_one_letter_code
_entity_poly.pdbx_strand_id
1 'polypeptide(L)'
;MKKVLVVIFLSLFTMVATTAVVSADAKLGQKIFKKKFRKACKFSGVKFARNHTQGEWEEIWDEDKFQEEAKKICPRLDLGKIKEDWWEHVYDFSYSYASDGMIPKC
;
A
#
# COMPACT_ATOMS: atom_id res chain seq x y z
N MET A 1 -33.58 -16.75 -1.70
CA MET A 1 -33.01 -16.22 -2.97
C MET A 1 -31.95 -15.21 -2.59
N LYS A 2 -30.66 -15.53 -2.84
CA LYS A 2 -29.51 -14.65 -2.57
C LYS A 2 -29.44 -13.57 -3.66
N LYS A 3 -28.79 -12.44 -3.31
CA LYS A 3 -28.32 -11.32 -4.14
C LYS A 3 -29.17 -10.06 -3.96
N VAL A 4 -28.67 -9.10 -3.17
CA VAL A 4 -28.32 -7.77 -3.69
C VAL A 4 -27.15 -7.25 -2.85
N LEU A 5 -25.94 -7.34 -3.41
CA LEU A 5 -24.78 -6.56 -2.96
C LEU A 5 -24.95 -5.17 -3.56
N VAL A 6 -25.36 -4.19 -2.75
CA VAL A 6 -25.32 -2.78 -3.15
C VAL A 6 -24.01 -2.22 -2.61
N VAL A 7 -22.99 -2.24 -3.45
CA VAL A 7 -21.73 -1.51 -3.22
C VAL A 7 -21.95 -0.11 -3.76
N ILE A 8 -22.05 0.87 -2.87
CA ILE A 8 -22.07 2.29 -3.24
C ILE A 8 -20.62 2.71 -3.45
N PHE A 9 -20.18 2.76 -4.70
CA PHE A 9 -18.96 3.47 -5.10
C PHE A 9 -19.31 4.95 -5.22
N LEU A 10 -19.07 5.71 -4.15
CA LEU A 10 -19.12 7.17 -4.20
C LEU A 10 -17.74 7.65 -4.68
N SER A 11 -17.62 7.85 -5.99
CA SER A 11 -16.40 8.41 -6.60
C SER A 11 -16.31 9.90 -6.27
N LEU A 12 -15.60 10.23 -5.19
CA LEU A 12 -15.17 11.59 -4.89
C LEU A 12 -13.94 11.91 -5.74
N PHE A 13 -14.10 12.89 -6.61
CA PHE A 13 -13.04 13.46 -7.42
C PHE A 13 -12.24 14.41 -6.52
N THR A 14 -11.16 13.92 -5.91
CA THR A 14 -10.22 14.75 -5.16
C THR A 14 -9.12 15.24 -6.11
N MET A 15 -8.90 16.55 -6.15
CA MET A 15 -7.75 17.14 -6.82
C MET A 15 -6.49 16.62 -6.13
N VAL A 16 -5.75 15.73 -6.77
CA VAL A 16 -4.45 15.27 -6.29
C VAL A 16 -3.47 16.44 -6.41
N ALA A 17 -3.25 17.13 -5.30
CA ALA A 17 -2.05 17.94 -5.13
C ALA A 17 -0.89 16.96 -5.04
N THR A 18 -0.10 16.83 -6.11
CA THR A 18 1.12 16.02 -6.10
C THR A 18 2.13 16.69 -5.18
N THR A 19 2.06 16.40 -3.88
CA THR A 19 3.13 16.69 -2.95
C THR A 19 4.31 15.82 -3.39
N ALA A 20 5.44 16.45 -3.68
CA ALA A 20 6.66 15.72 -3.93
C ALA A 20 7.08 15.09 -2.60
N VAL A 21 6.62 13.86 -2.35
CA VAL A 21 7.07 13.08 -1.20
C VAL A 21 8.57 12.93 -1.31
N VAL A 22 9.26 13.44 -0.29
CA VAL A 22 10.68 13.22 -0.09
C VAL A 22 10.78 11.71 0.11
N SER A 23 11.19 10.98 -0.92
CA SER A 23 11.24 9.51 -0.91
C SER A 23 12.13 9.05 0.24
N ALA A 24 11.55 8.85 1.43
CA ALA A 24 12.14 8.02 2.44
C ALA A 24 12.45 6.66 1.79
N ASP A 25 13.63 6.13 2.11
CA ASP A 25 14.43 5.29 1.23
C ASP A 25 13.62 4.13 0.61
N ALA A 26 13.10 4.32 -0.61
CA ALA A 26 12.26 3.34 -1.29
C ALA A 26 12.98 1.98 -1.42
N LYS A 27 14.32 1.96 -1.38
CA LYS A 27 15.10 0.71 -1.34
C LYS A 27 14.91 -0.04 -0.03
N LEU A 28 14.75 0.65 1.10
CA LEU A 28 14.47 0.04 2.39
C LEU A 28 13.07 -0.57 2.41
N GLY A 29 12.06 0.17 1.92
CA GLY A 29 10.70 -0.34 1.71
C GLY A 29 10.71 -1.58 0.80
N GLN A 30 11.41 -1.52 -0.33
CA GLN A 30 11.59 -2.65 -1.24
C GLN A 30 12.23 -3.87 -0.56
N LYS A 31 13.23 -3.65 0.31
CA LYS A 31 13.89 -4.71 1.08
C LYS A 31 12.94 -5.36 2.08
N ILE A 32 12.08 -4.58 2.73
CA ILE A 32 11.03 -5.08 3.64
C ILE A 32 10.02 -5.92 2.86
N PHE A 33 9.51 -5.41 1.72
CA PHE A 33 8.62 -6.17 0.84
C PHE A 33 9.25 -7.49 0.41
N LYS A 34 10.52 -7.50 -0.01
CA LYS A 34 11.22 -8.73 -0.43
C LYS A 34 11.40 -9.72 0.72
N LYS A 35 11.72 -9.26 1.93
CA LYS A 35 12.04 -10.14 3.08
C LYS A 35 10.81 -10.62 3.85
N LYS A 36 9.75 -9.81 3.92
CA LYS A 36 8.56 -10.05 4.75
C LYS A 36 7.36 -10.42 3.89
N PHE A 37 6.88 -9.47 3.08
CA PHE A 37 5.67 -9.64 2.26
C PHE A 37 5.84 -10.75 1.22
N ARG A 38 6.92 -10.76 0.43
CA ARG A 38 7.12 -11.78 -0.62
C ARG A 38 7.18 -13.20 -0.04
N LYS A 39 7.75 -13.37 1.17
CA LYS A 39 7.81 -14.68 1.83
C LYS A 39 6.43 -15.16 2.28
N ALA A 40 5.60 -14.28 2.83
CA ALA A 40 4.26 -14.63 3.31
C ALA A 40 3.21 -14.73 2.19
N CYS A 41 3.24 -13.77 1.27
CA CYS A 41 2.16 -13.46 0.33
C CYS A 41 2.45 -13.92 -1.10
N LYS A 42 3.71 -14.27 -1.40
CA LYS A 42 4.18 -14.76 -2.71
C LYS A 42 3.98 -13.79 -3.89
N PHE A 43 3.78 -12.49 -3.64
CA PHE A 43 3.76 -11.45 -4.67
C PHE A 43 4.86 -10.39 -4.47
N SER A 44 5.10 -9.56 -5.49
CA SER A 44 6.08 -8.46 -5.43
C SER A 44 5.50 -7.24 -4.70
N GLY A 45 6.37 -6.43 -4.09
CA GLY A 45 5.95 -5.15 -3.48
C GLY A 45 5.26 -4.22 -4.47
N VAL A 46 5.66 -4.24 -5.75
CA VAL A 46 4.98 -3.46 -6.79
C VAL A 46 3.53 -3.91 -6.98
N LYS A 47 3.26 -5.23 -6.94
CA LYS A 47 1.88 -5.74 -7.01
C LYS A 47 1.06 -5.33 -5.77
N PHE A 48 1.72 -5.15 -4.63
CA PHE A 48 1.09 -4.60 -3.43
C PHE A 48 0.74 -3.13 -3.62
N ALA A 49 1.74 -2.31 -3.95
CA ALA A 49 1.63 -0.86 -4.11
C ALA A 49 0.52 -0.49 -5.12
N ARG A 50 0.40 -1.23 -6.21
CA ARG A 50 -0.62 -1.01 -7.25
C ARG A 50 -2.05 -1.42 -6.87
N ASN A 51 -2.34 -1.85 -5.63
CA ASN A 51 -3.74 -2.08 -5.21
C ASN A 51 -4.53 -0.79 -5.02
N HIS A 52 -3.85 0.30 -4.69
CA HIS A 52 -4.43 1.61 -4.43
C HIS A 52 -3.67 2.68 -5.23
N THR A 53 -4.30 3.84 -5.37
CA THR A 53 -3.70 5.09 -5.86
C THR A 53 -2.89 5.77 -4.75
N GLN A 54 -2.13 6.81 -5.09
CA GLN A 54 -1.37 7.60 -4.12
C GLN A 54 -2.30 8.22 -3.06
N GLY A 55 -3.40 8.83 -3.51
CA GLY A 55 -4.38 9.44 -2.62
C GLY A 55 -5.11 8.43 -1.74
N GLU A 56 -5.46 7.25 -2.27
CA GLU A 56 -6.06 6.19 -1.45
C GLU A 56 -5.06 5.65 -0.41
N TRP A 57 -3.78 5.52 -0.76
CA TRP A 57 -2.75 5.13 0.21
C TRP A 57 -2.56 6.16 1.31
N GLU A 58 -2.56 7.44 0.96
CA GLU A 58 -2.48 8.56 1.91
C GLU A 58 -3.67 8.57 2.86
N GLU A 59 -4.89 8.41 2.35
CA GLU A 59 -6.10 8.29 3.18
C GLU A 59 -6.03 7.08 4.12
N ILE A 60 -5.63 5.91 3.61
CA ILE A 60 -5.46 4.69 4.42
C ILE A 60 -4.39 4.87 5.52
N TRP A 61 -3.35 5.65 5.23
CA TRP A 61 -2.27 5.94 6.17
C TRP A 61 -2.73 6.93 7.25
N ASP A 62 -3.37 8.03 6.86
CA ASP A 62 -3.88 9.06 7.77
C ASP A 62 -4.99 8.53 8.70
N GLU A 63 -5.75 7.51 8.24
CA GLU A 63 -6.74 6.81 9.06
C GLU A 63 -6.14 5.72 9.99
N ASP A 64 -4.82 5.54 10.03
CA ASP A 64 -4.11 4.46 10.74
C ASP A 64 -4.53 3.02 10.31
N LYS A 65 -5.15 2.88 9.12
CA LYS A 65 -5.68 1.59 8.61
C LYS A 65 -4.69 0.82 7.73
N PHE A 66 -3.50 1.35 7.50
CA PHE A 66 -2.52 0.77 6.59
C PHE A 66 -2.16 -0.69 6.92
N GLN A 67 -1.99 -1.03 8.19
CA GLN A 67 -1.66 -2.40 8.60
C GLN A 67 -2.82 -3.38 8.38
N GLU A 68 -4.07 -2.92 8.58
CA GLU A 68 -5.27 -3.70 8.34
C GLU A 68 -5.45 -4.00 6.85
N GLU A 69 -5.30 -2.97 6.01
CA GLU A 69 -5.36 -3.12 4.56
C GLU A 69 -4.21 -4.00 4.04
N ALA A 70 -3.01 -3.86 4.60
CA ALA A 70 -1.88 -4.73 4.27
C ALA A 70 -2.18 -6.21 4.58
N LYS A 71 -2.89 -6.49 5.69
CA LYS A 71 -3.33 -7.83 6.06
C LYS A 71 -4.51 -8.31 5.22
N LYS A 72 -5.39 -7.43 4.75
CA LYS A 72 -6.46 -7.78 3.81
C LYS A 72 -5.90 -8.19 2.45
N ILE A 73 -4.92 -7.43 1.93
CA ILE A 73 -4.21 -7.76 0.68
C ILE A 73 -3.36 -9.03 0.87
N CYS A 74 -2.75 -9.19 2.05
CA CYS A 74 -2.02 -10.40 2.42
C CYS A 74 -2.47 -10.98 3.76
N PRO A 75 -3.45 -11.89 3.76
CA PRO A 75 -3.97 -12.51 4.98
C PRO A 75 -2.94 -13.30 5.78
N ARG A 76 -1.86 -13.73 5.13
CA ARG A 76 -0.75 -14.48 5.75
C ARG A 76 0.35 -13.58 6.30
N LEU A 77 0.21 -12.26 6.17
CA LEU A 77 1.19 -11.31 6.67
C LEU A 77 1.16 -11.31 8.20
N ASP A 78 2.34 -11.50 8.78
CA ASP A 78 2.54 -11.43 10.21
C ASP A 78 2.96 -10.00 10.59
N LEU A 79 1.99 -9.20 11.03
CA LEU A 79 2.21 -7.80 11.42
C LEU A 79 3.23 -7.69 12.56
N GLY A 80 3.25 -8.64 13.50
CA GLY A 80 4.19 -8.66 14.62
C GLY A 80 5.64 -8.92 14.21
N LYS A 81 5.89 -9.34 12.96
CA LYS A 81 7.25 -9.48 12.41
C LYS A 81 7.76 -8.22 11.70
N ILE A 82 6.94 -7.18 11.58
CA ILE A 82 7.31 -5.89 11.00
C ILE A 82 7.41 -4.92 12.18
N LYS A 83 8.53 -4.21 12.27
CA LYS A 83 8.72 -3.20 13.33
C LYS A 83 7.82 -2.00 13.05
N GLU A 84 7.42 -1.30 14.09
CA GLU A 84 6.57 -0.11 13.98
C GLU A 84 7.19 0.94 13.04
N ASP A 85 8.45 1.31 13.28
CA ASP A 85 9.23 2.23 12.44
C ASP A 85 9.42 1.78 10.98
N TRP A 86 9.18 0.50 10.66
CA TRP A 86 9.31 0.01 9.29
C TRP A 86 8.06 0.24 8.46
N TRP A 87 6.92 0.51 9.09
CA TRP A 87 5.67 0.73 8.37
C TRP A 87 5.71 2.00 7.54
N GLU A 88 6.36 3.07 8.00
CA GLU A 88 6.59 4.29 7.23
C GLU A 88 7.28 3.96 5.89
N HIS A 89 8.38 3.21 5.91
CA HIS A 89 9.08 2.81 4.68
C HIS A 89 8.25 1.90 3.76
N VAL A 90 7.33 1.11 4.32
CA VAL A 90 6.43 0.25 3.54
C VAL A 90 5.35 1.13 2.88
N TYR A 91 4.84 2.11 3.61
CA TYR A 91 3.92 3.13 3.11
C TYR A 91 4.57 3.96 2.00
N ASP A 92 5.75 4.54 2.23
CA ASP A 92 6.46 5.36 1.24
C ASP A 92 6.67 4.61 -0.08
N PHE A 93 7.03 3.33 0.01
CA PHE A 93 7.16 2.47 -1.16
C PHE A 93 5.81 2.25 -1.85
N SER A 94 4.74 2.03 -1.08
CA SER A 94 3.40 1.77 -1.60
C SER A 94 2.81 3.00 -2.27
N TYR A 95 2.98 4.17 -1.67
CA TYR A 95 2.64 5.48 -2.21
C TYR A 95 3.48 5.80 -3.47
N SER A 96 4.80 5.61 -3.42
CA SER A 96 5.68 5.95 -4.56
C SER A 96 5.40 5.11 -5.80
N TYR A 97 5.05 3.83 -5.61
CA TYR A 97 4.78 2.87 -6.69
C TYR A 97 3.30 2.49 -6.77
N ALA A 98 2.42 3.38 -6.33
CA ALA A 98 0.98 3.23 -6.42
C ALA A 98 0.52 3.03 -7.87
N SER A 99 -0.77 2.75 -8.07
CA SER A 99 -1.31 2.48 -9.40
C SER A 99 -1.13 3.66 -10.40
N ASP A 100 -1.21 4.88 -9.88
CA ASP A 100 -0.99 6.19 -10.52
C ASP A 100 0.38 6.82 -10.20
N GLY A 101 1.21 6.12 -9.41
CA GLY A 101 2.54 6.56 -9.02
C GLY A 101 3.62 6.30 -10.07
N MET A 102 4.88 6.34 -9.63
CA MET A 102 6.00 6.05 -10.51
C MET A 102 6.00 4.58 -10.94
N ILE A 103 6.30 4.32 -12.21
CA ILE A 103 6.57 2.95 -12.67
C ILE A 103 8.03 2.64 -12.29
N PRO A 104 8.29 1.60 -11.47
CA PRO A 104 9.66 1.21 -11.18
C PRO A 104 10.37 0.84 -12.47
N LYS A 105 11.47 1.53 -12.78
CA LYS A 105 12.34 1.18 -13.91
C LYS A 105 12.84 -0.24 -13.67
N CYS A 106 12.40 -1.16 -14.54
CA CYS A 106 12.76 -2.57 -14.52
C CYS A 106 14.21 -2.77 -14.93
#